data_AF-A0A917MXK1-F1
#
_entry.id   AF-A0A917MXK1-F1
#
_cell.length_a   1.000
_cell.length_b   1.000
_cell.length_c   1.000
_cell.angle_alpha   90.00
_cell.angle_beta   90.00
_cell.angle_gamma   90.00
#
_symmetry.space_group_name_H-M   'P 1'
#
loop_
_entity.id
_entity.type
_entity.pdbx_description
1 polymer ?
#
loop_
_entity_poly.entity_id
_entity_poly.type
_entity_poly.pdbx_seq_one_letter_code
_entity_poly.pdbx_strand_id
1 'polypeptide(L)'
;MKTKSTYRFIAAGVLTLGLTAGSLPAHAASATHIIESVHTDAISADITNKQLDLFSYADLPETGHTKLNADDIAFYLPDNPATRMRVPAGYEFIAAEGQQVWFAPQNQIQGVLWPGWNTQDISPGEVAGDSLTMELVGAETPQGGSVEIFQSPQLGQDGPVRIWSSDENFKSYQQPVNSHVHANWAFTQKGIYKLTFRVSGTLVDGTPVSDQQTYVFGVGEKPQDGAVETPSPAATTPAAPVEPSAPAETAPPASVAPAAPVTSEAPAAPAEQPPADQPTTSQPSAPAPEAPRPPAPAASTPQSAAPKVSQPAQPKATSPAPRSRGSP
;
A
#
# COMPACT_ATOMS: atom_id res chain seq x y z
N MET A 1 -58.30 70.58 -10.46
CA MET A 1 -57.26 70.60 -11.51
C MET A 1 -56.21 69.55 -11.14
N LYS A 2 -55.83 68.70 -12.11
CA LYS A 2 -54.95 67.53 -11.96
C LYS A 2 -53.46 67.92 -12.05
N THR A 3 -52.62 67.39 -11.16
CA THR A 3 -51.18 67.16 -11.42
C THR A 3 -50.66 66.11 -10.42
N LYS A 4 -50.67 64.83 -10.81
CA LYS A 4 -49.52 64.01 -11.26
C LYS A 4 -48.53 63.64 -10.14
N SER A 5 -48.73 62.41 -9.65
CA SER A 5 -47.79 61.62 -8.84
C SER A 5 -46.48 61.40 -9.59
N THR A 6 -45.35 61.57 -8.90
CA THR A 6 -44.02 61.17 -9.39
C THR A 6 -43.40 60.25 -8.36
N TYR A 7 -43.34 58.96 -8.69
CA TYR A 7 -42.61 57.93 -7.96
C TYR A 7 -41.12 58.22 -8.04
N ARG A 8 -40.45 58.29 -6.88
CA ARG A 8 -38.99 58.29 -6.77
C ARG A 8 -38.52 56.84 -6.64
N PHE A 9 -37.74 56.38 -7.61
CA PHE A 9 -36.99 55.14 -7.53
C PHE A 9 -35.89 55.29 -6.47
N ILE A 10 -35.88 54.41 -5.47
CA ILE A 10 -34.74 54.21 -4.58
C ILE A 10 -33.76 53.32 -5.32
N ALA A 11 -32.57 53.83 -5.63
CA ALA A 11 -31.47 53.04 -6.15
C ALA A 11 -30.98 52.08 -5.04
N ALA A 12 -31.05 50.78 -5.30
CA ALA A 12 -30.42 49.77 -4.46
C ALA A 12 -28.91 49.87 -4.64
N GLY A 13 -28.20 50.29 -3.59
CA GLY A 13 -26.74 50.21 -3.53
C GLY A 13 -26.31 48.75 -3.47
N VAL A 14 -25.55 48.31 -4.47
CA VAL A 14 -24.88 47.01 -4.47
C VAL A 14 -23.73 47.08 -3.47
N LEU A 15 -23.87 46.37 -2.35
CA LEU A 15 -22.78 46.13 -1.41
C LEU A 15 -21.88 45.03 -2.01
N THR A 16 -20.79 45.41 -2.68
CA THR A 16 -19.73 44.48 -3.05
C THR A 16 -18.96 44.09 -1.80
N LEU A 17 -19.24 42.89 -1.26
CA LEU A 17 -18.35 42.23 -0.30
C LEU A 17 -17.09 41.79 -1.06
N GLY A 18 -15.97 42.47 -0.81
CA GLY A 18 -14.67 42.02 -1.26
C GLY A 18 -14.26 40.78 -0.46
N LEU A 19 -14.43 39.59 -1.06
CA LEU A 19 -13.77 38.39 -0.58
C LEU A 19 -12.30 38.51 -0.93
N THR A 20 -11.47 38.91 0.04
CA THR A 20 -10.04 38.60 -0.01
C THR A 20 -9.92 37.09 0.13
N ALA A 21 -9.69 36.41 -0.99
CA ALA A 21 -9.23 35.03 -0.98
C ALA A 21 -7.89 35.01 -0.24
N GLY A 22 -7.91 34.58 1.03
CA GLY A 22 -6.69 34.23 1.73
C GLY A 22 -6.03 33.11 0.94
N SER A 23 -4.87 33.39 0.35
CA SER A 23 -4.04 32.35 -0.24
C SER A 23 -3.71 31.38 0.88
N LEU A 24 -4.25 30.16 0.81
CA LEU A 24 -3.73 29.06 1.61
C LEU A 24 -2.23 28.94 1.32
N PRO A 25 -1.39 28.61 2.30
CA PRO A 25 0.01 28.36 2.04
C PRO A 25 0.08 27.23 0.99
N ALA A 26 0.74 27.51 -0.13
CA ALA A 26 1.17 26.46 -1.04
C ALA A 26 1.97 25.46 -0.18
N HIS A 27 1.50 24.21 -0.10
CA HIS A 27 2.31 23.15 0.48
C HIS A 27 3.62 23.16 -0.30
N ALA A 28 4.72 23.48 0.38
CA ALA A 28 6.03 23.29 -0.20
C ALA A 28 6.11 21.83 -0.61
N ALA A 29 6.43 21.57 -1.88
CA ALA A 29 6.64 20.22 -2.39
C ALA A 29 7.67 19.54 -1.48
N SER A 30 7.22 18.61 -0.62
CA SER A 30 8.11 17.79 0.20
C SER A 30 9.04 17.01 -0.74
N ALA A 31 10.30 16.85 -0.32
CA ALA A 31 11.23 15.97 -1.02
C ALA A 31 10.65 14.55 -1.00
N THR A 32 10.29 14.01 -2.16
CA THR A 32 9.72 12.68 -2.27
C THR A 32 10.82 11.64 -2.08
N HIS A 33 10.76 10.84 -1.01
CA HIS A 33 11.66 9.72 -0.81
C HIS A 33 11.22 8.53 -1.68
N ILE A 34 12.08 8.05 -2.56
CA ILE A 34 11.74 6.95 -3.47
C ILE A 34 12.06 5.61 -2.81
N ILE A 35 11.03 4.80 -2.61
CA ILE A 35 11.10 3.43 -2.11
C ILE A 35 11.25 2.48 -3.30
N GLU A 36 12.39 1.81 -3.40
CA GLU A 36 12.67 0.89 -4.50
C GLU A 36 13.47 -0.32 -4.00
N SER A 37 13.27 -1.47 -4.65
CA SER A 37 14.13 -2.66 -4.47
C SER A 37 14.17 -3.26 -3.05
N VAL A 38 13.18 -2.95 -2.21
CA VAL A 38 13.10 -3.37 -0.80
C VAL A 38 11.72 -3.98 -0.47
N HIS A 39 11.61 -4.62 0.70
CA HIS A 39 10.32 -4.91 1.34
C HIS A 39 9.60 -3.60 1.67
N THR A 40 8.30 -3.57 1.40
CA THR A 40 7.46 -2.48 1.85
C THR A 40 6.03 -2.94 2.11
N ASP A 41 5.48 -2.48 3.22
CA ASP A 41 4.04 -2.50 3.46
C ASP A 41 3.51 -1.16 2.94
N ALA A 42 3.18 -1.14 1.65
CA ALA A 42 2.77 0.08 0.96
C ALA A 42 1.57 0.72 1.66
N ILE A 43 0.61 -0.09 2.10
CA ILE A 43 -0.55 0.36 2.88
C ILE A 43 -0.45 -0.23 4.28
N SER A 44 -0.22 0.60 5.29
CA SER A 44 -0.21 0.19 6.69
C SER A 44 -1.24 0.98 7.46
N ALA A 45 -1.91 0.35 8.42
CA ALA A 45 -2.91 0.99 9.27
C ALA A 45 -2.58 0.78 10.75
N ASP A 46 -2.70 1.84 11.55
CA ASP A 46 -2.80 1.76 13.01
C ASP A 46 -4.06 2.45 13.49
N ILE A 47 -4.47 2.12 14.72
CA ILE A 47 -5.49 2.87 15.43
C ILE A 47 -4.88 3.39 16.72
N THR A 48 -4.82 4.72 16.85
CA THR A 48 -4.31 5.40 18.03
C THR A 48 -5.33 6.45 18.45
N ASN A 49 -5.70 6.49 19.74
CA ASN A 49 -6.68 7.43 20.28
C ASN A 49 -8.04 7.44 19.52
N LYS A 50 -8.50 6.26 19.09
CA LYS A 50 -9.72 6.07 18.27
C LYS A 50 -9.68 6.75 16.90
N GLN A 51 -8.50 7.07 16.40
CA GLN A 51 -8.28 7.53 15.05
C GLN A 51 -7.56 6.42 14.29
N LEU A 52 -8.04 6.08 13.09
CA LEU A 52 -7.32 5.22 12.17
C LEU A 52 -6.39 6.12 11.36
N ASP A 53 -5.14 5.73 11.21
CA ASP A 53 -4.15 6.46 10.40
C ASP A 53 -3.50 5.52 9.39
N LEU A 54 -3.40 5.97 8.14
CA LEU A 54 -2.71 5.27 7.06
C LEU A 54 -1.30 5.81 6.82
N PHE A 55 -0.37 4.89 6.64
CA PHE A 55 1.05 5.18 6.41
C PHE A 55 1.69 4.01 5.62
N SER A 56 3.02 4.00 5.52
CA SER A 56 3.77 2.89 4.93
C SER A 56 4.91 2.43 5.82
N TYR A 57 5.27 1.15 5.75
CA TYR A 57 6.56 0.65 6.23
C TYR A 57 7.47 0.30 5.07
N ALA A 58 8.78 0.52 5.22
CA ALA A 58 9.78 0.01 4.29
C ALA A 58 11.08 -0.37 5.01
N ASP A 59 11.75 -1.42 4.52
CA ASP A 59 13.05 -1.86 5.01
C ASP A 59 14.18 -1.07 4.33
N LEU A 60 14.46 0.12 4.85
CA LEU A 60 15.46 1.02 4.29
C LEU A 60 16.89 0.61 4.68
N PRO A 61 17.88 0.70 3.78
CA PRO A 61 19.27 0.33 4.11
C PRO A 61 19.88 1.10 5.28
N GLU A 62 19.46 2.36 5.47
CA GLU A 62 20.04 3.26 6.48
C GLU A 62 19.36 3.15 7.85
N THR A 63 18.04 2.92 7.86
CA THR A 63 17.20 3.01 9.06
C THR A 63 16.48 1.71 9.43
N GLY A 64 16.61 0.66 8.60
CA GLY A 64 15.89 -0.59 8.78
C GLY A 64 14.39 -0.43 8.53
N HIS A 65 13.58 -1.22 9.26
CA HIS A 65 12.12 -1.16 9.17
C HIS A 65 11.60 0.20 9.66
N THR A 66 11.13 1.03 8.74
CA THR A 66 10.88 2.46 8.97
C THR A 66 9.43 2.82 8.66
N LYS A 67 8.74 3.47 9.61
CA LYS A 67 7.41 4.07 9.40
C LYS A 67 7.58 5.37 8.60
N LEU A 68 6.81 5.51 7.53
CA LEU A 68 6.90 6.62 6.57
C LEU A 68 5.51 7.19 6.31
N ASN A 69 5.40 8.51 6.22
CA ASN A 69 4.17 9.14 5.75
C ASN A 69 4.02 8.86 4.25
N ALA A 70 2.83 8.44 3.83
CA ALA A 70 2.58 8.11 2.43
C ALA A 70 2.76 9.33 1.49
N ASP A 71 2.46 10.54 1.96
CA ASP A 71 2.63 11.80 1.18
C ASP A 71 4.09 12.19 0.95
N ASP A 72 5.02 11.67 1.77
CA ASP A 72 6.44 12.00 1.68
C ASP A 72 7.20 10.99 0.79
N ILE A 73 6.54 9.96 0.27
CA ILE A 73 7.18 8.86 -0.45
C ILE A 73 6.55 8.56 -1.81
N ALA A 74 7.32 7.90 -2.66
CA ALA A 74 6.79 7.22 -3.84
C ALA A 74 7.46 5.87 -4.02
N PHE A 75 6.72 4.89 -4.50
CA PHE A 75 7.24 3.57 -4.82
C PHE A 75 7.76 3.55 -6.26
N TYR A 76 8.86 2.86 -6.50
CA TYR A 76 9.41 2.72 -7.84
C TYR A 76 9.65 1.25 -8.21
N LEU A 77 9.04 0.86 -9.32
CA LEU A 77 9.24 -0.42 -9.97
C LEU A 77 10.03 -0.18 -11.27
N PRO A 78 11.33 -0.50 -11.32
CA PRO A 78 12.18 -0.19 -12.47
C PRO A 78 11.77 -0.98 -13.72
N ASP A 79 12.17 -0.50 -14.90
CA ASP A 79 11.99 -1.26 -16.14
C ASP A 79 13.19 -2.17 -16.42
N ASN A 80 13.16 -3.41 -15.93
CA ASN A 80 14.21 -4.39 -16.15
C ASN A 80 13.63 -5.83 -16.23
N PRO A 81 14.43 -6.85 -16.57
CA PRO A 81 13.92 -8.21 -16.71
C PRO A 81 13.33 -8.82 -15.41
N ALA A 82 13.77 -8.39 -14.23
CA ALA A 82 13.30 -8.93 -12.95
C ALA A 82 11.91 -8.40 -12.55
N THR A 83 11.48 -7.29 -13.14
CA THR A 83 10.20 -6.61 -12.88
C THR A 83 9.24 -6.74 -14.05
N ARG A 84 9.47 -7.70 -14.95
CA ARG A 84 8.61 -7.96 -16.10
C ARG A 84 8.03 -9.35 -16.05
N MET A 85 6.77 -9.48 -16.43
CA MET A 85 6.06 -10.75 -16.56
C MET A 85 5.42 -10.84 -17.94
N ARG A 86 5.46 -12.04 -18.54
CA ARG A 86 4.59 -12.37 -19.66
C ARG A 86 3.28 -12.89 -19.08
N VAL A 87 2.15 -12.27 -19.42
CA VAL A 87 0.85 -12.69 -18.90
C VAL A 87 0.58 -14.15 -19.32
N PRO A 88 0.43 -15.08 -18.37
CA PRO A 88 0.12 -16.47 -18.67
C PRO A 88 -1.38 -16.65 -18.95
N ALA A 89 -1.75 -17.77 -19.55
CA ALA A 89 -3.15 -18.16 -19.71
C ALA A 89 -3.88 -18.21 -18.35
N GLY A 90 -5.11 -17.73 -18.30
CA GLY A 90 -5.92 -17.62 -17.06
C GLY A 90 -5.68 -16.34 -16.26
N TYR A 91 -4.85 -15.41 -16.75
CA TYR A 91 -4.56 -14.10 -16.15
C TYR A 91 -4.92 -12.94 -17.09
N GLU A 92 -5.85 -13.16 -18.00
CA GLU A 92 -6.23 -12.19 -19.03
C GLU A 92 -6.91 -10.93 -18.47
N PHE A 93 -7.31 -10.96 -17.20
CA PHE A 93 -7.77 -9.79 -16.46
C PHE A 93 -6.66 -8.75 -16.23
N ILE A 94 -5.38 -9.12 -16.41
CA ILE A 94 -4.25 -8.18 -16.38
C ILE A 94 -4.10 -7.53 -17.75
N ALA A 95 -3.87 -8.35 -18.77
CA ALA A 95 -3.72 -7.96 -20.17
C ALA A 95 -3.87 -9.20 -21.05
N ALA A 96 -3.86 -9.07 -22.37
CA ALA A 96 -3.98 -10.24 -23.24
C ALA A 96 -2.85 -11.27 -22.99
N GLU A 97 -3.17 -12.56 -23.06
CA GLU A 97 -2.20 -13.65 -22.91
C GLU A 97 -0.96 -13.39 -23.78
N GLY A 98 0.22 -13.59 -23.20
CA GLY A 98 1.48 -13.39 -23.89
C GLY A 98 1.95 -11.94 -23.93
N GLN A 99 1.17 -10.95 -23.51
CA GLN A 99 1.66 -9.57 -23.38
C GLN A 99 2.66 -9.43 -22.24
N GLN A 100 3.59 -8.48 -22.38
CA GLN A 100 4.54 -8.13 -21.33
C GLN A 100 3.96 -7.01 -20.48
N VAL A 101 4.03 -7.15 -19.16
CA VAL A 101 3.61 -6.17 -18.17
C VAL A 101 4.72 -5.93 -17.14
N TRP A 102 4.62 -4.85 -16.37
CA TRP A 102 5.47 -4.62 -15.20
C TRP A 102 4.86 -5.30 -13.99
N PHE A 103 5.69 -5.98 -13.19
CA PHE A 103 5.23 -6.91 -12.19
C PHE A 103 6.09 -6.86 -10.94
N ALA A 104 5.43 -6.68 -9.79
CA ALA A 104 6.01 -6.92 -8.47
C ALA A 104 5.35 -8.19 -7.88
N PRO A 105 6.10 -9.30 -7.73
CA PRO A 105 5.54 -10.58 -7.32
C PRO A 105 5.20 -10.62 -5.82
N GLN A 106 4.20 -11.43 -5.46
CA GLN A 106 3.86 -11.68 -4.05
C GLN A 106 4.98 -12.37 -3.27
N ASN A 107 5.87 -13.09 -3.96
CA ASN A 107 7.02 -13.76 -3.35
C ASN A 107 8.23 -12.85 -3.50
N GLN A 108 8.97 -12.65 -2.41
CA GLN A 108 10.11 -11.75 -2.41
C GLN A 108 11.16 -12.17 -3.45
N ILE A 109 11.53 -11.22 -4.31
CA ILE A 109 12.72 -11.31 -5.17
C ILE A 109 13.68 -10.23 -4.70
N GLN A 110 14.92 -10.62 -4.39
CA GLN A 110 15.93 -9.68 -3.93
C GLN A 110 16.17 -8.58 -4.98
N GLY A 111 16.14 -7.33 -4.54
CA GLY A 111 16.35 -6.17 -5.42
C GLY A 111 15.13 -5.80 -6.27
N VAL A 112 13.97 -6.41 -6.03
CA VAL A 112 12.68 -6.01 -6.59
C VAL A 112 11.85 -5.43 -5.46
N LEU A 113 11.12 -4.34 -5.75
CA LEU A 113 10.15 -3.79 -4.81
C LEU A 113 9.15 -4.88 -4.43
N TRP A 114 8.93 -5.09 -3.14
CA TRP A 114 8.02 -6.12 -2.64
C TRP A 114 6.89 -5.48 -1.84
N PRO A 115 5.85 -4.96 -2.53
CA PRO A 115 4.76 -4.23 -1.91
C PRO A 115 3.72 -5.17 -1.28
N GLY A 116 3.20 -4.75 -0.14
CA GLY A 116 2.16 -5.43 0.61
C GLY A 116 1.31 -4.45 1.43
N TRP A 117 0.62 -4.99 2.42
CA TRP A 117 -0.08 -4.19 3.42
C TRP A 117 -0.02 -4.85 4.81
N ASN A 118 -0.18 -4.02 5.83
CA ASN A 118 0.08 -4.38 7.21
C ASN A 118 -1.00 -3.81 8.16
N THR A 119 -1.53 -4.67 9.02
CA THR A 119 -2.47 -4.34 10.10
C THR A 119 -1.98 -4.85 11.47
N GLN A 120 -0.68 -5.17 11.59
CA GLN A 120 -0.03 -5.66 12.81
C GLN A 120 -0.01 -4.65 13.95
N ASP A 121 -0.12 -3.35 13.62
CA ASP A 121 -0.23 -2.28 14.61
C ASP A 121 -1.64 -2.15 15.21
N ILE A 122 -2.60 -2.99 14.78
CA ILE A 122 -3.96 -3.06 15.34
C ILE A 122 -4.13 -4.40 16.05
N SER A 123 -4.44 -4.34 17.35
CA SER A 123 -4.53 -5.54 18.17
C SER A 123 -5.88 -6.26 17.98
N PRO A 124 -5.91 -7.60 18.06
CA PRO A 124 -7.18 -8.33 18.15
C PRO A 124 -8.01 -7.83 19.34
N GLY A 125 -9.31 -7.67 19.14
CA GLY A 125 -10.26 -7.12 20.11
C GLY A 125 -10.37 -5.59 20.11
N GLU A 126 -9.67 -4.88 19.22
CA GLU A 126 -9.79 -3.43 19.06
C GLU A 126 -10.91 -3.04 18.09
N VAL A 127 -11.03 -3.80 17.00
CA VAL A 127 -12.03 -3.61 15.94
C VAL A 127 -13.09 -4.71 16.04
N ALA A 128 -14.36 -4.34 15.90
CA ALA A 128 -15.48 -5.27 15.87
C ALA A 128 -15.30 -6.31 14.77
N GLY A 129 -15.28 -7.59 15.16
CA GLY A 129 -15.06 -8.70 14.24
C GLY A 129 -13.62 -8.87 13.77
N ASP A 130 -12.65 -8.17 14.36
CA ASP A 130 -11.22 -8.28 14.05
C ASP A 130 -10.88 -8.14 12.55
N SER A 131 -11.66 -7.30 11.85
CA SER A 131 -11.52 -7.11 10.41
C SER A 131 -11.77 -5.66 10.01
N LEU A 132 -10.92 -5.18 9.10
CA LEU A 132 -11.03 -3.90 8.42
C LEU A 132 -11.52 -4.13 6.99
N THR A 133 -12.17 -3.12 6.42
CA THR A 133 -12.46 -3.02 5.00
C THR A 133 -11.42 -2.11 4.35
N MET A 134 -10.70 -2.62 3.35
CA MET A 134 -9.71 -1.89 2.56
C MET A 134 -10.20 -1.73 1.12
N GLU A 135 -10.33 -0.48 0.66
CA GLU A 135 -10.96 -0.15 -0.62
C GLU A 135 -10.04 0.66 -1.53
N LEU A 136 -9.91 0.27 -2.80
CA LEU A 136 -9.36 1.11 -3.86
C LEU A 136 -10.47 2.05 -4.36
N VAL A 137 -10.48 3.27 -3.84
CA VAL A 137 -11.53 4.28 -4.09
C VAL A 137 -11.19 5.26 -5.21
N GLY A 138 -9.92 5.29 -5.64
CA GLY A 138 -9.46 6.12 -6.76
C GLY A 138 -8.22 5.53 -7.42
N ALA A 139 -8.14 5.64 -8.74
CA ALA A 139 -6.97 5.24 -9.51
C ALA A 139 -6.74 6.20 -10.67
N GLU A 140 -5.66 6.98 -10.61
CA GLU A 140 -5.12 7.70 -11.75
C GLU A 140 -4.02 6.85 -12.37
N THR A 141 -4.21 6.44 -13.63
CA THR A 141 -3.27 5.56 -14.35
C THR A 141 -2.72 6.27 -15.60
N PRO A 142 -1.55 5.85 -16.11
CA PRO A 142 -1.09 6.27 -17.42
C PRO A 142 -2.14 5.95 -18.49
N GLN A 143 -2.12 6.69 -19.60
CA GLN A 143 -3.11 6.51 -20.66
C GLN A 143 -3.13 5.05 -21.17
N GLY A 144 -4.30 4.40 -21.10
CA GLY A 144 -4.47 3.00 -21.48
C GLY A 144 -3.79 2.01 -20.53
N GLY A 145 -3.33 2.47 -19.37
CA GLY A 145 -2.78 1.66 -18.29
C GLY A 145 -3.82 1.31 -17.24
N SER A 146 -3.58 0.18 -16.59
CA SER A 146 -4.34 -0.36 -15.48
C SER A 146 -3.40 -1.05 -14.50
N VAL A 147 -3.86 -1.18 -13.26
CA VAL A 147 -3.20 -1.97 -12.21
C VAL A 147 -4.14 -3.07 -11.73
N GLU A 148 -3.58 -4.27 -11.60
CA GLU A 148 -4.24 -5.42 -10.98
C GLU A 148 -3.42 -5.88 -9.77
N ILE A 149 -4.11 -6.08 -8.64
CA ILE A 149 -3.55 -6.59 -7.39
C ILE A 149 -4.29 -7.88 -7.03
N PHE A 150 -3.55 -8.98 -6.93
CA PHE A 150 -4.12 -10.30 -6.75
C PHE A 150 -3.16 -11.25 -6.03
N GLN A 151 -3.70 -12.29 -5.43
CA GLN A 151 -2.90 -13.39 -4.88
C GLN A 151 -2.97 -14.61 -5.80
N SER A 152 -1.88 -15.36 -5.85
CA SER A 152 -1.80 -16.65 -6.52
C SER A 152 -2.87 -17.60 -5.96
N PRO A 153 -3.32 -18.60 -6.75
CA PRO A 153 -4.32 -19.56 -6.32
C PRO A 153 -3.94 -20.21 -4.98
N GLN A 154 -4.92 -20.26 -4.09
CA GLN A 154 -4.81 -21.00 -2.83
C GLN A 154 -5.16 -22.47 -3.09
N LEU A 155 -4.73 -23.37 -2.19
CA LEU A 155 -5.02 -24.80 -2.34
C LEU A 155 -6.53 -25.03 -2.43
N GLY A 156 -6.98 -25.66 -3.53
CA GLY A 156 -8.39 -25.94 -3.79
C GLY A 156 -9.16 -24.83 -4.51
N GLN A 157 -8.48 -23.76 -4.94
CA GLN A 157 -9.07 -22.71 -5.78
C GLN A 157 -8.65 -22.88 -7.25
N ASP A 158 -9.58 -22.65 -8.18
CA ASP A 158 -9.37 -22.83 -9.62
C ASP A 158 -8.73 -21.60 -10.31
N GLY A 159 -8.24 -20.62 -9.54
CA GLY A 159 -7.66 -19.39 -10.10
C GLY A 159 -7.12 -18.42 -9.06
N PRO A 160 -6.52 -17.30 -9.49
CA PRO A 160 -6.02 -16.27 -8.60
C PRO A 160 -7.15 -15.58 -7.84
N VAL A 161 -6.85 -15.14 -6.62
CA VAL A 161 -7.77 -14.31 -5.84
C VAL A 161 -7.52 -12.86 -6.20
N ARG A 162 -8.45 -12.27 -6.96
CA ARG A 162 -8.38 -10.84 -7.34
C ARG A 162 -8.83 -9.97 -6.18
N ILE A 163 -8.04 -8.95 -5.87
CA ILE A 163 -8.21 -8.12 -4.68
C ILE A 163 -8.61 -6.71 -5.10
N TRP A 164 -7.73 -6.05 -5.87
CA TRP A 164 -8.02 -4.73 -6.41
C TRP A 164 -7.70 -4.66 -7.90
N SER A 165 -8.53 -3.93 -8.62
CA SER A 165 -8.40 -3.65 -10.04
C SER A 165 -8.68 -2.18 -10.26
N SER A 166 -7.93 -1.50 -11.13
CA SER A 166 -8.28 -0.12 -11.53
C SER A 166 -9.39 -0.06 -12.58
N ASP A 167 -9.55 -1.09 -13.41
CA ASP A 167 -10.44 -1.09 -14.57
C ASP A 167 -11.74 -1.89 -14.37
N GLU A 168 -11.76 -2.81 -13.42
CA GLU A 168 -12.91 -3.66 -13.10
C GLU A 168 -13.43 -3.45 -11.66
N ASN A 169 -14.55 -4.10 -11.34
CA ASN A 169 -15.24 -3.98 -10.05
C ASN A 169 -14.65 -4.89 -8.95
N PHE A 170 -13.33 -4.86 -8.80
CA PHE A 170 -12.62 -5.42 -7.66
C PHE A 170 -12.06 -4.25 -6.88
N LYS A 171 -12.86 -3.69 -5.97
CA LYS A 171 -12.52 -2.44 -5.26
C LYS A 171 -12.41 -2.61 -3.75
N SER A 172 -12.97 -3.66 -3.15
CA SER A 172 -13.06 -3.82 -1.70
C SER A 172 -12.53 -5.18 -1.27
N TYR A 173 -11.79 -5.19 -0.17
CA TYR A 173 -11.18 -6.39 0.41
C TYR A 173 -11.30 -6.37 1.93
N GLN A 174 -11.77 -7.48 2.50
CA GLN A 174 -11.80 -7.66 3.95
C GLN A 174 -10.45 -8.16 4.44
N GLN A 175 -9.81 -7.36 5.27
CA GLN A 175 -8.50 -7.65 5.83
C GLN A 175 -8.63 -7.92 7.32
N PRO A 176 -8.25 -9.12 7.81
CA PRO A 176 -8.10 -9.34 9.26
C PRO A 176 -7.09 -8.36 9.89
N VAL A 177 -7.32 -7.96 11.13
CA VAL A 177 -6.32 -7.24 11.93
C VAL A 177 -5.14 -8.16 12.27
N ASN A 178 -4.07 -7.59 12.79
CA ASN A 178 -2.85 -8.31 13.14
C ASN A 178 -2.28 -9.17 11.99
N SER A 179 -2.28 -8.63 10.77
CA SER A 179 -1.89 -9.36 9.57
C SER A 179 -0.83 -8.63 8.77
N HIS A 180 -0.02 -9.43 8.07
CA HIS A 180 1.01 -8.97 7.15
C HIS A 180 0.84 -9.71 5.82
N VAL A 181 0.60 -8.98 4.74
CA VAL A 181 0.19 -9.60 3.49
C VAL A 181 0.95 -9.01 2.31
N HIS A 182 1.48 -9.90 1.47
CA HIS A 182 1.97 -9.55 0.14
C HIS A 182 1.06 -10.11 -0.94
N ALA A 183 1.04 -9.41 -2.08
CA ALA A 183 0.27 -9.76 -3.26
C ALA A 183 1.09 -9.51 -4.51
N ASN A 184 0.58 -9.99 -5.64
CA ASN A 184 1.11 -9.68 -6.95
C ASN A 184 0.53 -8.36 -7.42
N TRP A 185 1.37 -7.45 -7.89
CA TRP A 185 0.98 -6.17 -8.47
C TRP A 185 1.41 -6.15 -9.93
N ALA A 186 0.45 -6.05 -10.83
CA ALA A 186 0.70 -6.01 -12.27
C ALA A 186 0.24 -4.67 -12.85
N PHE A 187 1.12 -4.01 -13.59
CA PHE A 187 0.88 -2.73 -14.24
C PHE A 187 1.03 -2.89 -15.74
N THR A 188 0.05 -2.43 -16.51
CA THR A 188 -0.01 -2.69 -17.96
C THR A 188 0.73 -1.65 -18.81
N GLN A 189 1.04 -0.48 -18.24
CA GLN A 189 1.80 0.59 -18.89
C GLN A 189 2.91 1.14 -17.99
N LYS A 190 3.90 1.78 -18.60
CA LYS A 190 4.83 2.64 -17.86
C LYS A 190 4.17 3.96 -17.49
N GLY A 191 4.71 4.59 -16.46
CA GLY A 191 4.33 5.93 -16.02
C GLY A 191 4.03 5.99 -14.54
N ILE A 192 3.37 7.06 -14.13
CA ILE A 192 2.99 7.31 -12.75
C ILE A 192 1.55 6.84 -12.52
N TYR A 193 1.37 6.00 -11.50
CA TYR A 193 0.08 5.56 -11.00
C TYR A 193 -0.15 6.22 -9.64
N LYS A 194 -1.32 6.80 -9.42
CA LYS A 194 -1.76 7.26 -8.09
C LYS A 194 -2.97 6.43 -7.67
N LEU A 195 -2.81 5.66 -6.60
CA LEU A 195 -3.82 4.74 -6.11
C LEU A 195 -4.31 5.23 -4.75
N THR A 196 -5.58 5.62 -4.69
CA THR A 196 -6.21 6.10 -3.46
C THR A 196 -6.92 4.96 -2.76
N PHE A 197 -6.44 4.62 -1.57
CA PHE A 197 -7.03 3.61 -0.72
C PHE A 197 -7.76 4.23 0.45
N ARG A 198 -8.93 3.70 0.78
CA ARG A 198 -9.65 3.98 2.01
C ARG A 198 -9.64 2.73 2.87
N VAL A 199 -9.29 2.89 4.14
CA VAL A 199 -9.42 1.82 5.13
C VAL A 199 -10.45 2.25 6.16
N SER A 200 -11.33 1.33 6.55
CA SER A 200 -12.37 1.60 7.53
C SER A 200 -12.66 0.39 8.41
N GLY A 201 -13.21 0.67 9.58
CA GLY A 201 -13.63 -0.31 10.56
C GLY A 201 -14.58 0.29 11.58
N THR A 202 -15.05 -0.54 12.51
CA THR A 202 -15.81 -0.09 13.68
C THR A 202 -15.11 -0.62 14.91
N LEU A 203 -14.74 0.24 15.86
CA LEU A 203 -14.14 -0.19 17.13
C LEU A 203 -15.14 -1.03 17.93
N VAL A 204 -14.64 -1.82 18.89
CA VAL A 204 -15.52 -2.65 19.75
C VAL A 204 -16.53 -1.86 20.58
N ASP A 205 -16.29 -0.57 20.82
CA ASP A 205 -17.24 0.33 21.49
C ASP A 205 -18.30 0.93 20.54
N GLY A 206 -18.28 0.54 19.26
CA GLY A 206 -19.20 1.00 18.22
C GLY A 206 -18.75 2.26 17.47
N THR A 207 -17.60 2.84 17.80
CA THR A 207 -17.08 4.03 17.12
C THR A 207 -16.62 3.67 15.69
N PRO A 208 -17.17 4.28 14.62
CA PRO A 208 -16.64 4.09 13.27
C PRO A 208 -15.31 4.84 13.12
N VAL A 209 -14.34 4.21 12.47
CA VAL A 209 -13.04 4.80 12.14
C VAL A 209 -12.73 4.59 10.66
N SER A 210 -12.12 5.57 10.03
CA SER A 210 -11.69 5.48 8.64
C SER A 210 -10.61 6.51 8.34
N ASP A 211 -9.71 6.16 7.44
CA ASP A 211 -8.77 7.07 6.82
C ASP A 211 -8.62 6.74 5.34
N GLN A 212 -8.13 7.71 4.56
CA GLN A 212 -7.96 7.57 3.12
C GLN A 212 -6.66 8.24 2.69
N GLN A 213 -5.85 7.52 1.92
CA GLN A 213 -4.58 8.03 1.45
C GLN A 213 -4.27 7.64 0.00
N THR A 214 -3.52 8.49 -0.69
CA THR A 214 -3.07 8.25 -2.07
C THR A 214 -1.61 7.84 -2.11
N TYR A 215 -1.33 6.71 -2.75
CA TYR A 215 0.01 6.15 -2.90
C TYR A 215 0.47 6.27 -4.34
N VAL A 216 1.72 6.71 -4.53
CA VAL A 216 2.30 6.93 -5.86
C VAL A 216 3.24 5.80 -6.24
N PHE A 217 3.02 5.20 -7.41
CA PHE A 217 3.88 4.18 -8.00
C PHE A 217 4.42 4.69 -9.34
N GLY A 218 5.74 4.82 -9.46
CA GLY A 218 6.42 4.99 -10.74
C GLY A 218 6.81 3.64 -11.33
N VAL A 219 6.32 3.36 -12.53
CA VAL A 219 6.51 2.08 -13.21
C VAL A 219 7.32 2.29 -14.47
N GLY A 220 8.56 1.83 -14.48
CA GLY A 220 9.51 2.06 -15.58
C GLY A 220 9.89 3.53 -15.83
N GLU A 221 9.24 4.46 -15.12
CA GLU A 221 9.50 5.89 -15.08
C GLU A 221 9.63 6.27 -13.60
N LYS A 222 10.82 6.74 -13.22
CA LYS A 222 11.11 7.08 -11.84
C LYS A 222 10.40 8.38 -11.48
N PRO A 223 9.61 8.44 -10.39
CA PRO A 223 8.99 9.68 -9.94
C PRO A 223 10.07 10.75 -9.77
N GLN A 224 9.81 11.97 -10.23
CA GLN A 224 10.71 13.11 -10.02
C GLN A 224 10.36 13.79 -8.70
N ASP A 225 11.35 14.37 -8.03
CA ASP A 225 11.16 15.15 -6.81
C ASP A 225 10.14 16.28 -7.06
N GLY A 226 9.09 16.35 -6.25
CA GLY A 226 8.04 17.36 -6.37
C GLY A 226 7.02 17.16 -7.50
N ALA A 227 7.07 16.05 -8.24
CA ALA A 227 6.03 15.70 -9.23
C ALA A 227 4.79 15.04 -8.59
N VAL A 228 4.85 14.74 -7.30
CA VAL A 228 3.72 14.22 -6.52
C VAL A 228 2.91 15.39 -5.98
N GLU A 229 2.07 15.97 -6.83
CA GLU A 229 0.86 16.62 -6.30
C GLU A 229 -0.11 15.48 -5.96
N THR A 230 -0.05 14.96 -4.74
CA THR A 230 -1.18 14.22 -4.19
C THR A 230 -2.32 15.24 -4.04
N PRO A 231 -3.49 15.03 -4.67
CA PRO A 231 -4.63 15.84 -4.31
C PRO A 231 -4.92 15.55 -2.83
N SER A 232 -4.72 16.57 -1.99
CA SER A 232 -5.13 16.55 -0.58
C SER A 232 -6.54 15.99 -0.50
N PRO A 233 -6.83 15.03 0.42
CA PRO A 233 -8.19 14.56 0.59
C PRO A 233 -9.05 15.78 0.87
N ALA A 234 -9.98 16.08 -0.04
CA ALA A 234 -10.92 17.16 0.14
C ALA A 234 -11.53 16.97 1.53
N ALA A 235 -11.28 17.94 2.42
CA ALA A 235 -11.81 17.93 3.77
C ALA A 235 -13.30 17.60 3.67
N THR A 236 -13.67 16.39 4.08
CA THR A 236 -15.08 16.03 4.18
C THR A 236 -15.59 16.88 5.31
N THR A 237 -16.27 17.97 4.95
CA THR A 237 -17.06 18.75 5.89
C THR A 237 -18.00 17.75 6.57
N PRO A 238 -17.95 17.58 7.90
CA PRO A 238 -18.92 16.75 8.59
C PRO A 238 -20.31 17.21 8.16
N ALA A 239 -21.12 16.28 7.64
CA ALA A 239 -22.52 16.56 7.35
C ALA A 239 -23.12 17.16 8.62
N ALA A 240 -23.63 18.39 8.51
CA ALA A 240 -24.27 19.08 9.61
C ALA A 240 -25.36 18.17 10.21
N PRO A 241 -25.54 18.15 11.55
CA PRO A 241 -26.58 17.34 12.17
C PRO A 241 -27.93 17.74 11.59
N VAL A 242 -28.60 16.80 10.91
CA VAL A 242 -30.02 16.96 10.59
C VAL A 242 -30.79 16.87 11.90
N GLU A 243 -31.28 18.02 12.34
CA GLU A 243 -32.12 18.16 13.52
C GLU A 243 -33.43 17.35 13.33
N PRO A 244 -33.88 16.59 14.33
CA PRO A 244 -35.01 15.67 14.18
C PRO A 244 -36.34 16.42 14.09
N SER A 245 -37.03 16.28 12.96
CA SER A 245 -38.45 16.66 12.86
C SER A 245 -39.30 15.54 13.47
N ALA A 246 -39.91 15.83 14.63
CA ALA A 246 -40.86 14.98 15.33
C ALA A 246 -42.30 15.11 14.73
N PRO A 247 -43.29 14.31 15.16
CA PRO A 247 -44.01 13.38 14.29
C PRO A 247 -45.42 13.85 13.89
N ALA A 248 -45.97 13.30 12.80
CA ALA A 248 -47.40 13.31 12.54
C ALA A 248 -47.98 11.89 12.69
N GLU A 249 -48.93 11.75 13.61
CA GLU A 249 -49.67 10.55 13.98
C GLU A 249 -50.63 10.06 12.87
N THR A 250 -50.47 8.77 12.52
CA THR A 250 -51.46 7.68 12.37
C THR A 250 -52.87 7.90 11.78
N ALA A 251 -53.19 7.09 10.76
CA ALA A 251 -54.37 6.20 10.70
C ALA A 251 -54.16 5.11 9.60
N PRO A 252 -54.90 3.98 9.57
CA PRO A 252 -54.42 2.62 9.87
C PRO A 252 -54.24 1.69 8.63
N PRO A 253 -53.53 0.55 8.78
CA PRO A 253 -53.34 -0.40 7.70
C PRO A 253 -54.58 -1.29 7.48
N ALA A 254 -54.93 -1.48 6.21
CA ALA A 254 -55.91 -2.48 5.80
C ALA A 254 -55.30 -3.89 5.81
N SER A 255 -56.09 -4.78 6.39
CA SER A 255 -55.89 -6.22 6.58
C SER A 255 -55.63 -7.01 5.30
N VAL A 256 -54.64 -7.90 5.35
CA VAL A 256 -54.74 -9.24 4.75
C VAL A 256 -54.00 -10.23 5.66
N ALA A 257 -54.76 -11.21 6.14
CA ALA A 257 -54.34 -12.30 7.02
C ALA A 257 -54.01 -13.57 6.18
N PRO A 258 -53.62 -14.71 6.76
CA PRO A 258 -52.32 -15.33 6.51
C PRO A 258 -52.40 -16.69 5.77
N ALA A 259 -51.30 -17.12 5.18
CA ALA A 259 -51.10 -18.53 4.80
C ALA A 259 -50.15 -19.19 5.82
N ALA A 260 -50.61 -20.31 6.38
CA ALA A 260 -49.99 -21.13 7.40
C ALA A 260 -48.89 -22.07 6.83
N PRO A 261 -48.18 -22.85 7.67
CA PRO A 261 -46.76 -23.17 7.51
C PRO A 261 -46.47 -24.42 6.68
N VAL A 262 -45.26 -24.49 6.13
CA VAL A 262 -44.62 -25.76 5.76
C VAL A 262 -43.47 -26.03 6.71
N THR A 263 -43.62 -27.10 7.48
CA THR A 263 -42.61 -27.79 8.27
C THR A 263 -41.59 -28.47 7.35
N SER A 264 -40.31 -28.32 7.64
CA SER A 264 -39.32 -29.35 7.29
C SER A 264 -38.19 -29.36 8.31
N GLU A 265 -37.96 -30.54 8.88
CA GLU A 265 -37.05 -30.85 9.97
C GLU A 265 -35.57 -30.57 9.65
N ALA A 266 -34.85 -30.18 10.70
CA ALA A 266 -33.40 -30.22 10.78
C ALA A 266 -32.89 -31.65 10.97
N PRO A 267 -31.75 -32.04 10.38
CA PRO A 267 -30.90 -33.08 10.93
C PRO A 267 -29.87 -32.46 11.88
N ALA A 268 -29.81 -32.99 13.10
CA ALA A 268 -28.79 -32.69 14.08
C ALA A 268 -27.52 -33.56 13.88
N ALA A 269 -26.40 -32.98 14.33
CA ALA A 269 -25.16 -33.60 14.85
C ALA A 269 -24.04 -33.97 13.85
N PRO A 270 -22.75 -33.98 14.29
CA PRO A 270 -22.27 -33.89 15.68
C PRO A 270 -21.22 -32.79 15.96
N ALA A 271 -21.16 -32.42 17.24
CA ALA A 271 -20.05 -31.70 17.86
C ALA A 271 -18.80 -32.59 17.90
N GLU A 272 -17.67 -32.09 17.42
CA GLU A 272 -16.37 -32.69 17.70
C GLU A 272 -15.84 -32.16 19.02
N GLN A 273 -15.61 -33.08 19.95
CA GLN A 273 -14.95 -32.83 21.24
C GLN A 273 -13.47 -32.49 21.04
N PRO A 274 -12.86 -31.70 21.93
CA PRO A 274 -11.41 -31.52 21.96
C PRO A 274 -10.76 -32.82 22.47
N PRO A 275 -9.64 -33.31 21.91
CA PRO A 275 -8.94 -34.44 22.50
C PRO A 275 -8.22 -33.99 23.79
N ALA A 276 -8.61 -34.63 24.89
CA ALA A 276 -7.85 -34.65 26.15
C ALA A 276 -6.72 -35.70 26.09
N ASP A 277 -5.72 -35.48 26.94
CA ASP A 277 -4.43 -36.16 27.09
C ASP A 277 -4.41 -37.70 27.04
N GLN A 278 -3.35 -38.26 26.40
CA GLN A 278 -2.37 -39.23 26.95
C GLN A 278 -1.52 -39.90 25.83
N PRO A 279 -0.35 -40.52 26.10
CA PRO A 279 0.74 -40.19 27.04
C PRO A 279 2.07 -39.94 26.29
N THR A 280 3.04 -39.31 26.96
CA THR A 280 4.40 -39.08 26.45
C THR A 280 5.21 -40.37 26.33
N THR A 281 5.63 -40.74 25.13
CA THR A 281 6.79 -41.61 24.91
C THR A 281 7.93 -40.80 24.31
N SER A 282 8.93 -40.51 25.14
CA SER A 282 10.17 -39.86 24.72
C SER A 282 10.97 -40.81 23.83
N GLN A 283 11.18 -40.43 22.57
CA GLN A 283 12.20 -41.04 21.71
C GLN A 283 13.18 -39.95 21.25
N PRO A 284 14.51 -40.13 21.39
CA PRO A 284 15.48 -39.08 21.13
C PRO A 284 15.60 -38.79 19.61
N SER A 285 15.66 -37.51 19.27
CA SER A 285 15.96 -37.02 17.92
C SER A 285 17.31 -37.56 17.43
N ALA A 286 17.30 -38.23 16.28
CA ALA A 286 18.51 -38.51 15.51
C ALA A 286 19.07 -37.20 14.92
N PRO A 287 20.40 -37.02 14.82
CA PRO A 287 20.98 -35.82 14.25
C PRO A 287 20.73 -35.74 12.73
N ALA A 288 20.60 -34.51 12.23
CA ALA A 288 20.43 -34.18 10.81
C ALA A 288 21.60 -34.69 9.95
N PRO A 289 21.37 -35.08 8.68
CA PRO A 289 22.45 -35.46 7.77
C PRO A 289 23.33 -34.27 7.41
N GLU A 290 24.64 -34.45 7.54
CA GLU A 290 25.69 -33.49 7.20
C GLU A 290 25.75 -33.25 5.67
N ALA A 291 25.81 -31.99 5.25
CA ALA A 291 25.96 -31.62 3.85
C ALA A 291 27.33 -32.09 3.28
N PRO A 292 27.42 -32.54 2.02
CA PRO A 292 28.69 -33.00 1.47
C PRO A 292 29.69 -31.85 1.31
N ARG A 293 30.94 -32.07 1.76
CA ARG A 293 32.07 -31.14 1.58
C ARG A 293 32.38 -30.91 0.10
N PRO A 294 32.82 -29.70 -0.29
CA PRO A 294 33.37 -29.46 -1.63
C PRO A 294 34.71 -30.20 -1.82
N PRO A 295 35.04 -30.63 -3.05
CA PRO A 295 36.30 -31.33 -3.33
C PRO A 295 37.52 -30.41 -3.19
N ALA A 296 38.62 -30.98 -2.71
CA ALA A 296 39.91 -30.31 -2.56
C ALA A 296 40.54 -29.96 -3.93
N PRO A 297 41.35 -28.88 -4.04
CA PRO A 297 42.00 -28.52 -5.29
C PRO A 297 43.10 -29.53 -5.66
N ALA A 298 43.16 -29.88 -6.95
CA ALA A 298 44.15 -30.80 -7.52
C ALA A 298 45.57 -30.20 -7.47
N ALA A 299 46.55 -31.03 -7.08
CA ALA A 299 47.96 -30.73 -7.16
C ALA A 299 48.40 -30.56 -8.62
N SER A 300 49.00 -29.41 -8.94
CA SER A 300 49.62 -29.15 -10.25
C SER A 300 51.09 -29.55 -10.21
N THR A 301 51.50 -30.47 -11.11
CA THR A 301 52.90 -30.74 -11.44
C THR A 301 53.51 -29.56 -12.24
N PRO A 302 54.84 -29.36 -12.21
CA PRO A 302 55.45 -28.12 -12.69
C PRO A 302 55.70 -28.14 -14.19
N GLN A 303 55.37 -27.04 -14.88
CA GLN A 303 55.77 -26.81 -16.26
C GLN A 303 56.60 -25.53 -16.39
N SER A 304 57.81 -25.74 -16.90
CA SER A 304 58.87 -24.88 -17.44
C SER A 304 58.73 -23.35 -17.46
N ALA A 305 59.84 -22.70 -17.09
CA ALA A 305 60.09 -21.26 -17.08
C ALA A 305 60.16 -20.60 -18.48
N ALA A 306 59.73 -19.34 -18.55
CA ALA A 306 60.12 -18.35 -19.55
C ALA A 306 60.29 -16.96 -18.89
N PRO A 307 61.14 -16.05 -19.42
CA PRO A 307 61.87 -15.08 -18.60
C PRO A 307 61.14 -13.75 -18.35
N LYS A 308 61.57 -13.11 -17.26
CA LYS A 308 61.07 -11.86 -16.67
C LYS A 308 61.54 -10.63 -17.45
N VAL A 309 60.60 -9.76 -17.86
CA VAL A 309 60.89 -8.39 -18.32
C VAL A 309 60.79 -7.45 -17.12
N SER A 310 61.85 -6.69 -16.86
CA SER A 310 61.96 -5.72 -15.77
C SER A 310 61.34 -4.37 -16.13
N GLN A 311 60.61 -3.74 -15.19
CA GLN A 311 60.21 -2.33 -15.25
C GLN A 311 60.89 -1.54 -14.11
N PRO A 312 61.27 -0.26 -14.31
CA PRO A 312 62.16 0.48 -13.40
C PRO A 312 61.44 1.19 -12.25
N ALA A 313 62.18 1.40 -11.15
CA ALA A 313 61.73 2.03 -9.91
C ALA A 313 61.66 3.58 -9.99
N GLN A 314 60.66 4.16 -9.32
CA GLN A 314 60.54 5.61 -9.10
C GLN A 314 61.37 6.07 -7.87
N PRO A 315 61.91 7.30 -7.86
CA PRO A 315 62.74 7.81 -6.77
C PRO A 315 61.94 8.42 -5.61
N LYS A 316 62.47 8.25 -4.39
CA LYS A 316 61.96 8.77 -3.11
C LYS A 316 62.20 10.29 -2.98
N ALA A 317 61.16 11.01 -2.52
CA ALA A 317 61.25 12.41 -2.10
C ALA A 317 61.84 12.54 -0.68
N THR A 318 62.78 13.47 -0.49
CA THR A 318 63.31 13.90 0.81
C THR A 318 62.76 15.30 1.14
N SER A 319 62.23 15.48 2.36
CA SER A 319 61.91 16.79 2.93
C SER A 319 63.03 17.27 3.86
N PRO A 320 63.37 18.58 3.88
CA PRO A 320 64.43 19.13 4.72
C PRO A 320 63.95 19.54 6.13
N ALA A 321 64.91 19.59 7.08
CA ALA A 321 64.73 19.89 8.50
C ALA A 321 64.56 21.40 8.82
N PRO A 322 64.03 21.78 10.00
CA PRO A 322 63.78 23.17 10.37
C PRO A 322 64.84 23.75 11.34
N ARG A 323 65.02 25.08 11.29
CA ARG A 323 65.54 26.04 12.31
C ARG A 323 65.70 27.40 11.58
N SER A 324 65.54 28.60 12.12
CA SER A 324 65.01 29.18 13.35
C SER A 324 65.22 30.72 13.21
N ARG A 325 64.17 31.52 13.47
CA ARG A 325 64.11 32.93 13.93
C ARG A 325 65.07 34.00 13.38
N GLY A 326 64.47 35.12 12.97
CA GLY A 326 65.02 36.48 13.12
C GLY A 326 64.38 37.52 12.19
N SER A 327 63.46 38.36 12.69
CA SER A 327 62.99 39.62 12.07
C SER A 327 64.08 40.71 12.22
N PRO A 328 63.97 41.96 11.70
CA PRO A 328 62.77 42.79 11.47
C PRO A 328 62.18 42.73 10.05
#